data_AF-A0A2E8WGT2-F1
#
_entry.id   AF-A0A2E8WGT2-F1
#
_cell.length_a   1.000
_cell.length_b   1.000
_cell.length_c   1.000
_cell.angle_alpha   90.00
_cell.angle_beta   90.00
_cell.angle_gamma   90.00
#
_symmetry.space_group_name_H-M   'P 1'
#
loop_
_entity.id
_entity.type
_entity.pdbx_description
1 polymer ?
#
loop_
_entity_poly.entity_id
_entity_poly.type
_entity_poly.pdbx_seq_one_letter_code
_entity_poly.pdbx_strand_id
1 'polypeptide(L)'
;MGTGRYPHQNGVMGVTGPPSGRFDLHPGERHAARLFGDAGYESVLCGYEHESPDCRSLGFEGFLNGPATGTNSDGDLRKHGVEIDEWLSGRGDHRPFYLQIGCHETHQKWTANDTDADTSNGTWMPPYLADHKDVRKEMGAFQGAVRRFDDGMGEIVGALEKNRVWSNTIFVFTTDHGIDLPRAKGTCFDPGLEIFLMMCYPNGRWG
;
A
#
# COMPACT_ATOMS: atom_id res chain seq x y z
N MET A 1 9.35 -4.38 -0.11
CA MET A 1 9.40 -4.61 -1.58
C MET A 1 10.34 -3.63 -2.27
N GLY A 2 10.57 -2.45 -1.70
CA GLY A 2 11.22 -1.34 -2.38
C GLY A 2 12.70 -1.53 -2.74
N THR A 3 13.40 -2.56 -2.24
CA THR A 3 14.79 -2.84 -2.61
C THR A 3 14.96 -3.89 -3.71
N GLY A 4 13.91 -4.66 -4.04
CA GLY A 4 14.00 -5.80 -4.95
C GLY A 4 14.86 -6.97 -4.44
N ARG A 5 15.20 -7.00 -3.15
CA ARG A 5 16.05 -8.01 -2.51
C ARG A 5 15.29 -8.77 -1.43
N TYR A 6 15.70 -10.00 -1.15
CA TYR A 6 15.09 -10.80 -0.09
C TYR A 6 15.35 -10.18 1.31
N PRO A 7 14.46 -10.40 2.30
CA PRO A 7 14.63 -9.94 3.68
C PRO A 7 16.03 -10.22 4.29
N HIS A 8 16.55 -11.43 4.06
CA HIS A 8 17.85 -11.85 4.60
C HIS A 8 19.05 -11.20 3.91
N GLN A 9 18.82 -10.50 2.79
CA GLN A 9 19.84 -9.76 2.06
C GLN A 9 19.76 -8.27 2.31
N ASN A 10 18.57 -7.73 2.57
CA ASN A 10 18.34 -6.31 2.75
C ASN A 10 18.29 -5.86 4.23
N GLY A 11 18.19 -6.79 5.19
CA GLY A 11 18.23 -6.51 6.63
C GLY A 11 16.87 -6.51 7.33
N VAL A 12 15.77 -6.40 6.59
CA VAL A 12 14.40 -6.31 7.14
C VAL A 12 13.83 -7.72 7.33
N MET A 13 14.33 -8.45 8.32
CA MET A 13 13.92 -9.83 8.62
C MET A 13 12.60 -9.96 9.39
N GLY A 14 11.99 -8.84 9.77
CA GLY A 14 10.75 -8.78 10.52
C GLY A 14 10.24 -7.35 10.60
N VAL A 15 9.39 -7.08 11.58
CA VAL A 15 8.75 -5.76 11.75
C VAL A 15 9.80 -4.68 12.03
N THR A 16 9.65 -3.54 11.37
CA THR A 16 10.49 -2.36 11.56
C THR A 16 9.96 -1.51 12.71
N GLY A 17 10.87 -0.85 13.43
CA GLY A 17 10.51 0.05 14.52
C GLY A 17 9.91 -0.59 15.80
N PRO A 18 9.99 0.13 16.93
CA PRO A 18 9.41 -0.32 18.21
C PRO A 18 7.87 -0.31 18.16
N PRO A 19 7.18 -1.13 18.97
CA PRO A 19 7.72 -2.08 19.96
C PRO A 19 7.98 -3.48 19.39
N SER A 20 7.52 -3.75 18.16
CA SER A 20 7.38 -5.09 17.58
C SER A 20 8.70 -5.64 17.02
N GLY A 21 9.62 -4.77 16.60
CA GLY A 21 10.93 -5.18 16.12
C GLY A 21 11.97 -4.04 16.14
N ARG A 22 13.17 -4.35 15.68
CA ARG A 22 14.26 -3.38 15.48
C ARG A 22 14.98 -3.65 14.16
N PHE A 23 14.27 -4.27 13.22
CA PHE A 23 14.80 -4.48 11.89
C PHE A 23 14.76 -3.17 11.12
N ASP A 24 15.77 -3.00 10.28
CA ASP A 24 15.93 -1.87 9.40
C ASP A 24 16.75 -2.35 8.20
N LEU A 25 16.72 -1.58 7.12
CA LEU A 25 17.55 -1.82 5.96
C LEU A 25 19.04 -1.78 6.34
N HIS A 26 19.83 -2.68 5.76
CA HIS A 26 21.27 -2.63 5.91
C HIS A 26 21.83 -1.31 5.36
N PRO A 27 22.91 -0.78 5.95
CA PRO A 27 23.57 0.41 5.42
C PRO A 27 23.94 0.25 3.94
N GLY A 28 23.53 1.21 3.11
CA GLY A 28 23.81 1.22 1.67
C GLY A 28 22.80 0.47 0.80
N GLU A 29 21.79 -0.17 1.39
CA GLU A 29 20.63 -0.66 0.63
C GLU A 29 19.91 0.51 -0.04
N ARG A 30 19.51 0.32 -1.30
CA ARG A 30 18.85 1.37 -2.09
C ARG A 30 17.40 1.03 -2.30
N HIS A 31 16.54 1.84 -1.68
CA HIS A 31 15.10 1.79 -1.88
C HIS A 31 14.70 2.40 -3.24
N ALA A 32 13.55 1.98 -3.79
CA ALA A 32 13.04 2.43 -5.08
C ALA A 32 12.94 3.96 -5.15
N ALA A 33 12.46 4.61 -4.09
CA ALA A 33 12.41 6.07 -4.00
C ALA A 33 13.78 6.72 -4.29
N ARG A 34 14.87 6.17 -3.73
CA ARG A 34 16.23 6.63 -4.01
C ARG A 34 16.65 6.37 -5.45
N LEU A 35 16.33 5.20 -6.00
CA LEU A 35 16.65 4.85 -7.39
C LEU A 35 15.97 5.81 -8.38
N PHE A 36 14.70 6.11 -8.17
CA PHE A 36 13.94 7.07 -8.98
C PHE A 36 14.46 8.50 -8.82
N GLY A 37 14.75 8.92 -7.58
CA GLY A 37 15.35 10.23 -7.31
C GLY A 37 16.69 10.43 -8.04
N ASP A 38 17.60 9.44 -7.95
CA ASP A 38 18.89 9.48 -8.67
C ASP A 38 18.72 9.46 -10.20
N ALA A 39 17.58 8.99 -10.72
CA ALA A 39 17.22 9.03 -12.15
C ALA A 39 16.50 10.32 -12.57
N GLY A 40 16.33 11.29 -11.67
CA GLY A 40 15.71 12.58 -11.96
C GLY A 40 14.19 12.62 -11.81
N TYR A 41 13.60 11.67 -11.10
CA TYR A 41 12.17 11.71 -10.73
C TYR A 41 12.00 12.43 -9.39
N GLU A 42 10.89 13.14 -9.20
CA GLU A 42 10.45 13.54 -7.87
C GLU A 42 9.86 12.30 -7.17
N SER A 43 10.48 11.85 -6.07
CA SER A 43 10.05 10.69 -5.30
C SER A 43 9.22 11.12 -4.09
N VAL A 44 7.97 10.65 -4.01
CA VAL A 44 7.00 11.09 -2.99
C VAL A 44 6.35 9.88 -2.32
N LEU A 45 6.23 9.93 -1.00
CA LEU A 45 5.43 9.01 -0.20
C LEU A 45 4.09 9.66 0.14
N CYS A 46 2.99 8.96 -0.09
CA CYS A 46 1.65 9.34 0.38
C CYS A 46 1.11 8.26 1.31
N GLY A 47 0.80 8.64 2.56
CA GLY A 47 0.39 7.70 3.58
C GLY A 47 1.55 6.86 4.08
N TYR A 48 1.33 5.55 4.16
CA TYR A 48 2.12 4.64 5.00
C TYR A 48 3.24 3.87 4.31
N GLU A 49 4.35 3.68 5.00
CA GLU A 49 5.37 2.69 4.67
C GLU A 49 5.87 2.03 5.97
N HIS A 50 6.35 0.79 5.88
CA HIS A 50 6.86 0.03 7.04
C HIS A 50 8.19 -0.68 6.74
N GLU A 51 8.98 -0.10 5.85
CA GLU A 51 10.26 -0.62 5.37
C GLU A 51 11.44 -0.08 6.18
N SER A 52 11.26 1.07 6.86
CA SER A 52 12.25 1.69 7.75
C SER A 52 11.54 2.35 8.95
N PRO A 53 12.18 2.43 10.13
CA PRO A 53 11.69 3.28 11.22
C PRO A 53 11.82 4.79 10.93
N ASP A 54 12.56 5.15 9.88
CA ASP A 54 12.71 6.52 9.39
C ASP A 54 12.47 6.56 7.87
N CYS A 55 11.25 6.93 7.45
CA CYS A 55 10.91 7.05 6.03
C CYS A 55 11.84 7.99 5.25
N ARG A 56 12.49 8.98 5.90
CA ARG A 56 13.43 9.90 5.23
C ARG A 56 14.71 9.21 4.80
N SER A 57 15.11 8.13 5.48
CA SER A 57 16.29 7.34 5.11
C SER A 57 16.11 6.61 3.77
N LEU A 58 14.86 6.39 3.34
CA LEU A 58 14.51 5.69 2.10
C LEU A 58 14.73 6.51 0.83
N GLY A 59 15.00 7.82 0.95
CA GLY A 59 15.29 8.69 -0.19
C GLY A 59 14.06 9.26 -0.90
N PHE A 60 12.93 9.38 -0.20
CA PHE A 60 11.81 10.22 -0.64
C PHE A 60 12.18 11.71 -0.53
N GLU A 61 11.82 12.49 -1.55
CA GLU A 61 11.94 13.96 -1.56
C GLU A 61 10.71 14.64 -0.94
N GLY A 62 9.52 14.05 -1.12
CA GLY A 62 8.25 14.61 -0.65
C GLY A 62 7.40 13.64 0.16
N PHE A 63 6.52 14.20 0.99
CA PHE A 63 5.63 13.45 1.87
C PHE A 63 4.24 14.08 1.87
N LEU A 64 3.23 13.29 1.53
CA LEU A 64 1.82 13.61 1.65
C LEU A 64 1.26 12.82 2.84
N ASN A 65 0.38 13.45 3.62
CA ASN A 65 -0.19 12.90 4.85
C ASN A 65 0.83 12.68 6.00
N GLY A 66 1.11 13.74 6.75
CA GLY A 66 1.89 13.65 8.00
C GLY A 66 3.31 14.21 7.93
N PRO A 67 3.98 14.35 9.09
CA PRO A 67 5.22 15.12 9.26
C PRO A 67 6.49 14.46 8.70
N ALA A 68 6.37 13.37 7.94
CA ALA A 68 7.50 12.59 7.43
C ALA A 68 8.39 12.04 8.57
N THR A 69 7.79 11.62 9.68
CA THR A 69 8.51 11.02 10.81
C THR A 69 7.93 9.66 11.13
N GLY A 70 8.78 8.63 11.23
CA GLY A 70 8.32 7.25 11.43
C GLY A 70 7.74 6.65 10.16
N THR A 71 6.78 5.74 10.33
CA THR A 71 5.95 5.15 9.28
C THR A 71 4.84 6.14 8.91
N ASN A 72 4.99 6.94 7.86
CA ASN A 72 4.18 8.16 7.73
C ASN A 72 2.66 7.87 7.68
N SER A 73 1.85 8.66 8.40
CA SER A 73 0.63 8.17 9.06
C SER A 73 -0.69 8.63 8.43
N ASP A 74 -1.77 7.92 8.77
CA ASP A 74 -3.08 7.81 8.10
C ASP A 74 -2.96 7.02 6.78
N GLY A 75 -3.83 6.04 6.61
CA GLY A 75 -3.81 5.09 5.49
C GLY A 75 -5.18 5.01 4.82
N ASP A 76 -5.89 6.14 4.80
CA ASP A 76 -7.21 6.31 4.19
C ASP A 76 -7.05 6.77 2.75
N LEU A 77 -7.22 5.85 1.81
CA LEU A 77 -7.08 6.05 0.37
C LEU A 77 -7.98 7.15 -0.19
N ARG A 78 -9.17 7.36 0.39
CA ARG A 78 -10.04 8.45 -0.08
C ARG A 78 -9.42 9.80 0.24
N LYS A 79 -8.80 9.95 1.42
CA LYS A 79 -8.04 11.16 1.76
C LYS A 79 -6.80 11.29 0.90
N HIS A 80 -6.09 10.19 0.66
CA HIS A 80 -4.93 10.19 -0.23
C HIS A 80 -5.28 10.67 -1.63
N GLY A 81 -6.44 10.29 -2.18
CA GLY A 81 -6.93 10.81 -3.46
C GLY A 81 -7.01 12.34 -3.49
N VAL A 82 -7.54 12.95 -2.42
CA VAL A 82 -7.61 14.42 -2.27
C VAL A 82 -6.22 15.04 -2.15
N GLU A 83 -5.35 14.49 -1.32
CA GLU A 83 -3.98 14.98 -1.11
C GLU A 83 -3.14 14.89 -2.39
N ILE A 84 -3.33 13.81 -3.15
CA ILE A 84 -2.66 13.60 -4.44
C ILE A 84 -3.20 14.60 -5.48
N ASP A 85 -4.49 14.88 -5.52
CA ASP A 85 -5.07 15.90 -6.41
C ASP A 85 -4.51 17.30 -6.09
N GLU A 86 -4.46 17.67 -4.81
CA GLU A 86 -3.88 18.94 -4.36
C GLU A 86 -2.39 19.05 -4.71
N TRP A 87 -1.61 17.98 -4.49
CA TRP A 87 -0.19 17.95 -4.85
C TRP A 87 0.01 18.03 -6.37
N LEU A 88 -0.71 17.24 -7.17
CA LEU A 88 -0.60 17.26 -8.63
C LEU A 88 -0.99 18.63 -9.21
N SER A 89 -2.06 19.24 -8.72
CA SER A 89 -2.54 20.54 -9.22
C SER A 89 -1.66 21.72 -8.80
N GLY A 90 -0.99 21.62 -7.63
CA GLY A 90 -0.07 22.62 -7.11
C GLY A 90 1.38 22.46 -7.57
N ARG A 91 1.72 21.38 -8.28
CA ARG A 91 3.11 21.09 -8.69
C ARG A 91 3.61 22.09 -9.72
N GLY A 92 4.68 22.81 -9.36
CA GLY A 92 5.49 23.60 -10.27
C GLY A 92 6.70 22.85 -10.85
N ASP A 93 6.98 21.65 -10.35
CA ASP A 93 8.05 20.78 -10.87
C ASP A 93 7.56 20.05 -12.13
N HIS A 94 8.40 20.00 -13.16
CA HIS A 94 8.13 19.31 -14.43
C HIS A 94 8.82 17.94 -14.52
N ARG A 95 9.58 17.53 -13.50
CA ARG A 95 10.17 16.19 -13.42
C ARG A 95 9.06 15.12 -13.41
N PRO A 96 9.31 13.93 -14.00
CA PRO A 96 8.43 12.79 -13.80
C PRO A 96 8.41 12.41 -12.31
N PHE A 97 7.38 11.68 -11.87
CA PHE A 97 7.24 11.32 -10.46
C PHE A 97 7.26 9.82 -10.21
N TYR A 98 7.78 9.46 -9.04
CA TYR A 98 7.54 8.18 -8.40
C TYR A 98 6.71 8.45 -7.15
N LEU A 99 5.47 7.98 -7.14
CA LEU A 99 4.55 8.13 -6.02
C LEU A 99 4.29 6.75 -5.40
N GLN A 100 4.76 6.56 -4.16
CA GLN A 100 4.43 5.39 -3.36
C GLN A 100 3.23 5.72 -2.48
N ILE A 101 2.17 4.94 -2.59
CA ILE A 101 0.94 5.12 -1.82
C ILE A 101 0.78 3.89 -0.92
N GLY A 102 0.73 4.10 0.38
CA GLY A 102 0.44 3.02 1.34
C GLY A 102 -0.83 3.28 2.12
N CYS A 103 -1.53 2.20 2.43
CA CYS A 103 -2.89 2.25 2.95
C CYS A 103 -3.14 1.18 4.01
N HIS A 104 -4.27 1.28 4.73
CA HIS A 104 -4.58 0.40 5.87
C HIS A 104 -5.98 -0.24 5.80
N GLU A 105 -6.78 0.03 4.77
CA GLU A 105 -8.21 -0.29 4.72
C GLU A 105 -8.53 -1.74 5.05
N THR A 106 -7.74 -2.68 4.52
CA THR A 106 -7.95 -4.13 4.67
C THR A 106 -7.14 -4.75 5.80
N HIS A 107 -6.28 -3.97 6.49
CA HIS A 107 -5.59 -4.45 7.67
C HIS A 107 -6.60 -4.64 8.81
N GLN A 108 -6.62 -5.83 9.41
CA GLN A 108 -7.56 -6.10 10.49
C GLN A 108 -7.35 -5.14 11.65
N LYS A 109 -8.45 -4.54 12.12
CA LYS A 109 -8.48 -3.77 13.36
C LYS A 109 -8.88 -4.73 14.48
N TRP A 110 -8.05 -4.84 15.51
CA TRP A 110 -8.27 -5.68 16.69
C TRP A 110 -9.52 -5.29 17.52
N THR A 111 -10.15 -4.16 17.20
CA THR A 111 -11.42 -3.71 17.76
C THR A 111 -12.51 -3.82 16.69
N ALA A 112 -13.24 -4.93 16.69
CA ALA A 112 -14.45 -5.08 15.90
C ALA A 112 -15.45 -3.99 16.31
N ASN A 113 -15.69 -3.02 15.43
CA ASN A 113 -16.87 -2.19 15.49
C ASN A 113 -17.62 -2.31 14.16
N ASP A 114 -18.92 -2.48 14.31
CA ASP A 114 -19.84 -3.25 13.50
C ASP A 114 -20.39 -2.51 12.28
N THR A 115 -19.59 -1.72 11.57
CA THR A 115 -20.13 -0.87 10.51
C THR A 115 -19.36 -1.00 9.21
N ASP A 116 -20.07 -1.53 8.22
CA ASP A 116 -19.80 -1.64 6.78
C ASP A 116 -19.46 -3.05 6.27
N ALA A 117 -19.99 -4.12 6.85
CA ALA A 117 -19.93 -5.41 6.15
C ALA A 117 -20.60 -5.30 4.77
N ASP A 118 -19.93 -5.77 3.72
CA ASP A 118 -20.56 -5.90 2.40
C ASP A 118 -20.81 -7.38 2.14
N THR A 119 -22.09 -7.78 2.24
CA THR A 119 -22.55 -9.13 1.92
C THR A 119 -23.56 -9.12 0.79
N SER A 120 -23.61 -8.04 0.01
CA SER A 120 -24.61 -7.83 -1.07
C SER A 120 -24.57 -8.95 -2.11
N ASN A 121 -23.39 -9.52 -2.37
CA ASN A 121 -23.15 -10.66 -3.26
C ASN A 121 -22.88 -11.97 -2.50
N GLY A 122 -23.31 -12.05 -1.24
CA GLY A 122 -22.96 -13.13 -0.31
C GLY A 122 -21.62 -12.90 0.39
N THR A 123 -21.22 -13.89 1.19
CA THR A 123 -19.97 -13.86 1.95
C THR A 123 -19.05 -14.95 1.43
N TRP A 124 -17.93 -14.54 0.81
CA TRP A 124 -16.87 -15.45 0.44
C TRP A 124 -16.22 -16.04 1.70
N MET A 125 -15.97 -17.34 1.67
CA MET A 125 -15.36 -18.08 2.76
C MET A 125 -14.15 -18.86 2.22
N PRO A 126 -12.95 -18.66 2.80
CA PRO A 126 -11.81 -19.48 2.43
C PRO A 126 -12.05 -20.96 2.79
N PRO A 127 -11.67 -21.92 1.93
CA PRO A 127 -11.94 -23.34 2.15
C PRO A 127 -11.20 -23.93 3.36
N TYR A 128 -10.20 -23.22 3.88
CA TYR A 128 -9.42 -23.64 5.05
C TYR A 128 -9.97 -23.12 6.38
N LEU A 129 -11.04 -22.32 6.35
CA LEU A 129 -11.72 -21.84 7.56
C LEU A 129 -13.02 -22.61 7.79
N ALA A 130 -13.40 -22.72 9.07
CA ALA A 130 -14.67 -23.31 9.44
C ALA A 130 -15.83 -22.41 9.00
N ASP A 131 -16.88 -23.02 8.45
CA ASP A 131 -18.13 -22.34 8.16
C ASP A 131 -18.91 -22.08 9.47
N HIS A 132 -18.54 -20.99 10.14
CA HIS A 132 -19.13 -20.55 11.40
C HIS A 132 -19.63 -19.11 11.29
N LYS A 133 -20.72 -18.79 11.99
CA LYS A 133 -21.37 -17.46 11.96
C LYS A 133 -20.40 -16.31 12.24
N ASP A 134 -19.46 -16.50 13.17
CA ASP A 134 -18.53 -15.45 13.58
C ASP A 134 -17.46 -15.22 12.50
N VAL A 135 -17.01 -16.30 11.84
CA VAL A 135 -16.08 -16.21 10.70
C VAL A 135 -16.77 -15.54 9.51
N ARG A 136 -18.04 -15.87 9.22
CA ARG A 136 -18.82 -15.19 8.17
C ARG A 136 -18.98 -13.70 8.45
N LYS A 137 -19.21 -13.32 9.72
CA LYS A 137 -19.29 -11.92 10.12
C LYS A 137 -17.98 -11.18 9.84
N GLU A 138 -16.86 -11.78 10.21
CA GLU A 138 -15.51 -11.24 9.96
C GLU A 138 -15.22 -11.12 8.46
N MET A 139 -15.54 -12.14 7.66
CA MET A 139 -15.38 -12.09 6.21
C MET A 139 -16.28 -11.03 5.55
N GLY A 140 -17.50 -10.84 6.04
CA GLY A 140 -18.38 -9.75 5.59
C GLY A 140 -17.76 -8.37 5.84
N ALA A 141 -17.19 -8.16 7.04
CA ALA A 141 -16.47 -6.93 7.37
C ALA A 141 -15.22 -6.74 6.49
N PHE A 142 -14.48 -7.81 6.20
CA PHE A 142 -13.35 -7.76 5.27
C PHE A 142 -13.78 -7.36 3.85
N GLN A 143 -14.87 -7.93 3.32
CA GLN A 143 -15.42 -7.53 2.01
C GLN A 143 -15.81 -6.04 2.00
N GLY A 144 -16.37 -5.55 3.11
CA GLY A 144 -16.63 -4.13 3.33
C GLY A 144 -15.39 -3.24 3.26
N ALA A 145 -14.31 -3.68 3.90
CA ALA A 145 -13.02 -3.02 3.81
C ALA A 145 -12.45 -3.00 2.39
N VAL A 146 -12.59 -4.10 1.64
CA VAL A 146 -12.22 -4.17 0.22
C VAL A 146 -13.05 -3.19 -0.61
N ARG A 147 -14.34 -3.03 -0.33
CA ARG A 147 -15.19 -2.03 -1.02
C ARG A 147 -14.73 -0.60 -0.76
N ARG A 148 -14.34 -0.27 0.48
CA ARG A 148 -13.77 1.06 0.80
C ARG A 148 -12.42 1.29 0.12
N PHE A 149 -11.57 0.27 0.09
CA PHE A 149 -10.31 0.30 -0.66
C PHE A 149 -10.57 0.62 -2.14
N ASP A 150 -11.50 -0.10 -2.77
CA ASP A 150 -11.89 0.09 -4.18
C ASP A 150 -12.39 1.51 -4.45
N ASP A 151 -13.24 2.06 -3.58
CA ASP A 151 -13.67 3.45 -3.71
C ASP A 151 -12.51 4.45 -3.58
N GLY A 152 -11.59 4.24 -2.63
CA GLY A 152 -10.41 5.10 -2.45
C GLY A 152 -9.45 5.02 -3.64
N MET A 153 -9.29 3.85 -4.25
CA MET A 153 -8.58 3.69 -5.52
C MET A 153 -9.23 4.50 -6.64
N GLY A 154 -10.56 4.55 -6.67
CA GLY A 154 -11.31 5.41 -7.59
C GLY A 154 -10.96 6.89 -7.44
N GLU A 155 -10.80 7.39 -6.21
CA GLU A 155 -10.38 8.79 -5.96
C GLU A 155 -8.96 9.06 -6.47
N ILE A 156 -8.02 8.13 -6.28
CA ILE A 156 -6.64 8.25 -6.76
C ILE A 156 -6.59 8.28 -8.29
N VAL A 157 -7.27 7.34 -8.95
CA VAL A 157 -7.34 7.32 -10.42
C VAL A 157 -8.02 8.59 -10.93
N GLY A 158 -9.10 9.02 -10.29
CA GLY A 158 -9.78 10.28 -10.60
C GLY A 158 -8.87 11.50 -10.49
N ALA A 159 -8.02 11.57 -9.47
CA ALA A 159 -7.01 12.62 -9.32
C ALA A 159 -5.99 12.62 -10.48
N LEU A 160 -5.50 11.44 -10.87
CA LEU A 160 -4.57 11.29 -11.99
C LEU A 160 -5.20 11.68 -13.34
N GLU A 161 -6.47 11.33 -13.56
CA GLU A 161 -7.23 11.69 -14.76
C GLU A 161 -7.53 13.19 -14.82
N LYS A 162 -8.01 13.76 -13.70
CA LYS A 162 -8.31 15.21 -13.57
C LYS A 162 -7.08 16.06 -13.86
N ASN A 163 -5.91 15.65 -13.38
CA ASN A 163 -4.63 16.32 -13.63
C ASN A 163 -3.97 15.90 -14.96
N ARG A 164 -4.64 15.10 -15.80
CA ARG A 164 -4.21 14.69 -17.15
C ARG A 164 -2.87 13.96 -17.20
N VAL A 165 -2.51 13.26 -16.12
CA VAL A 165 -1.26 12.49 -16.03
C VAL A 165 -1.48 10.98 -16.15
N TRP A 166 -2.72 10.49 -16.00
CA TRP A 166 -3.06 9.06 -16.07
C TRP A 166 -2.49 8.37 -17.31
N SER A 167 -2.69 8.93 -18.50
CA SER A 167 -2.28 8.32 -19.76
C SER A 167 -0.75 8.16 -19.92
N ASN A 168 0.03 8.90 -19.12
CA ASN A 168 1.49 8.83 -19.08
C ASN A 168 2.03 8.22 -17.77
N THR A 169 1.17 7.55 -17.00
CA THR A 169 1.54 6.94 -15.72
C THR A 169 1.53 5.42 -15.85
N ILE A 170 2.63 4.77 -15.44
CA ILE A 170 2.60 3.33 -15.16
C ILE A 170 2.04 3.17 -13.75
N PHE A 171 0.88 2.54 -13.64
CA PHE A 171 0.22 2.31 -12.36
C PHE A 171 0.42 0.86 -11.93
N VAL A 172 0.97 0.66 -10.73
CA VAL A 172 1.20 -0.66 -10.14
C VAL A 172 0.45 -0.74 -8.82
N PHE A 173 -0.40 -1.76 -8.67
CA PHE A 173 -1.05 -2.08 -7.41
C PHE A 173 -0.67 -3.49 -6.98
N THR A 174 -0.26 -3.64 -5.72
CA THR A 174 0.07 -4.93 -5.13
C THR A 174 -0.20 -4.95 -3.63
N THR A 175 -0.23 -6.14 -3.04
CA THR A 175 -0.30 -6.34 -1.59
C THR A 175 1.03 -6.86 -1.04
N ASP A 176 1.34 -6.56 0.21
CA ASP A 176 2.60 -6.90 0.86
C ASP A 176 2.68 -8.36 1.33
N HIS A 177 1.54 -8.91 1.75
CA HIS A 177 1.37 -10.31 2.12
C HIS A 177 -0.07 -10.78 1.86
N GLY A 178 -0.32 -12.08 2.10
CA GLY A 178 -1.67 -12.64 2.04
C GLY A 178 -2.60 -12.14 3.15
N ILE A 179 -3.87 -12.50 3.08
CA ILE A 179 -4.92 -11.99 3.97
C ILE A 179 -4.60 -12.23 5.47
N ASP A 180 -5.04 -11.33 6.35
CA ASP A 180 -4.82 -11.44 7.80
C ASP A 180 -5.83 -12.42 8.42
N LEU A 181 -5.64 -13.72 8.17
CA LEU A 181 -6.49 -14.82 8.65
C LEU A 181 -5.63 -15.98 9.18
N PRO A 182 -6.20 -16.90 9.99
CA PRO A 182 -5.53 -18.12 10.37
C PRO A 182 -4.99 -18.89 9.16
N ARG A 183 -3.74 -19.38 9.24
CA ARG A 183 -3.01 -20.08 8.16
C ARG A 183 -2.67 -19.21 6.94
N ALA A 184 -2.83 -17.89 7.03
CA ALA A 184 -2.48 -16.95 5.98
C ALA A 184 -1.28 -16.08 6.41
N LYS A 185 -1.44 -14.77 6.60
CA LYS A 185 -0.39 -13.83 7.02
C LYS A 185 0.54 -14.42 8.10
N GLY A 186 1.84 -14.28 7.89
CA GLY A 186 2.88 -14.81 8.78
C GLY A 186 3.21 -16.29 8.58
N THR A 187 2.63 -16.95 7.57
CA THR A 187 2.95 -18.33 7.21
C THR A 187 3.47 -18.43 5.77
N CYS A 188 4.13 -19.54 5.44
CA CYS A 188 4.52 -19.86 4.06
C CYS A 188 3.49 -20.76 3.34
N PHE A 189 2.24 -20.80 3.82
CA PHE A 189 1.17 -21.46 3.08
C PHE A 189 0.65 -20.53 1.99
N ASP A 190 0.03 -21.10 0.95
CA ASP A 190 -0.51 -20.34 -0.19
C ASP A 190 -1.33 -19.12 0.24
N PRO A 191 -2.27 -19.18 1.20
CA PRO A 191 -3.05 -18.01 1.60
C PRO A 191 -2.24 -16.88 2.26
N GLY A 192 -1.04 -17.18 2.75
CA GLY A 192 -0.10 -16.21 3.33
C GLY A 192 0.84 -15.58 2.31
N LEU A 193 1.06 -16.25 1.18
CA LEU A 193 1.97 -15.84 0.11
C LEU A 193 1.24 -15.32 -1.14
N GLU A 194 -0.04 -15.65 -1.31
CA GLU A 194 -0.88 -15.21 -2.43
C GLU A 194 -1.18 -13.72 -2.29
N ILE A 195 -0.46 -12.92 -3.09
CA ILE A 195 -0.61 -11.47 -3.17
C ILE A 195 -1.31 -11.08 -4.46
N PHE A 196 -1.93 -9.90 -4.46
CA PHE A 196 -2.46 -9.30 -5.68
C PHE A 196 -1.34 -8.55 -6.42
N LEU A 197 -1.34 -8.59 -7.76
CA LEU A 197 -0.50 -7.73 -8.58
C LEU A 197 -1.27 -7.31 -9.84
N MET A 198 -1.39 -6.01 -10.05
CA MET A 198 -1.90 -5.41 -11.27
C MET A 198 -0.91 -4.35 -11.75
N MET A 199 -0.66 -4.34 -13.05
CA MET A 199 0.10 -3.29 -13.72
C MET A 199 -0.71 -2.74 -14.88
N CYS A 200 -0.89 -1.43 -14.91
CA CYS A 200 -1.52 -0.71 -16.00
C CYS A 200 -0.50 0.23 -16.64
N TYR A 201 -0.37 0.16 -17.96
CA TYR A 201 0.35 1.15 -18.75
C TYR A 201 -0.60 1.63 -19.86
N PRO A 202 -1.36 2.73 -19.64
CA PRO A 202 -2.51 3.08 -20.48
C PRO A 202 -2.19 3.31 -21.96
N ASN A 203 -1.00 3.82 -22.26
CA ASN A 203 -0.52 4.04 -23.64
C ASN A 203 0.52 3.01 -24.09
N GLY A 204 0.75 1.97 -23.28
CA GLY A 204 1.61 0.87 -23.64
C GLY A 204 1.01 -0.02 -24.69
N ARG A 205 1.70 -0.13 -25.82
CA ARG A 205 1.68 -1.40 -26.55
C ARG A 205 2.56 -2.33 -25.72
N TRP A 206 1.96 -3.31 -25.05
CA TRP A 206 2.71 -4.49 -24.64
C TRP A 206 3.24 -5.10 -25.94
N GLY A 207 4.55 -4.91 -26.17
CA GLY A 207 5.24 -5.37 -27.38
C GLY A 207 5.28 -6.88 -27.49
#